data_AF-A0A6P2XTQ3-F1
#
_entry.id   AF-A0A6P2XTQ3-F1
#
_cell.length_a   1.000
_cell.length_b   1.000
_cell.length_c   1.000
_cell.angle_alpha   90.00
_cell.angle_beta   90.00
_cell.angle_gamma   90.00
#
_symmetry.space_group_name_H-M   'P 1'
#
loop_
_entity.id
_entity.type
_entity.pdbx_description
1 polymer ?
#
loop_
_entity_poly.entity_id
_entity_poly.type
_entity_poly.pdbx_seq_one_letter_code
_entity_poly.pdbx_strand_id
1 'polypeptide(L)'
;MSANPIESIAMLQGGSLSETAALSPFAQQSSFVDWLVAGANHVDQTARLADDAVTRFALDGSVPPHQVMIALEEARMSLQLALQVRSRIVEGYQELMRMQL
;
A
#
# COMPACT_ATOMS: atom_id res chain seq x y z
N MET A 1 -62.54 16.37 -20.62
CA MET A 1 -62.08 14.98 -20.41
C MET A 1 -62.74 14.10 -21.45
N SER A 2 -62.01 13.81 -22.53
CA SER A 2 -62.30 12.77 -23.52
C SER A 2 -60.95 12.41 -24.15
N ALA A 3 -60.58 11.15 -24.04
CA ALA A 3 -59.37 10.58 -24.59
C ALA A 3 -59.44 10.46 -26.12
N ASN A 4 -58.30 10.54 -26.79
CA ASN A 4 -58.04 9.89 -28.09
C ASN A 4 -56.52 9.81 -28.37
N PRO A 5 -56.04 8.95 -29.29
CA PRO A 5 -55.20 7.80 -28.92
C PRO A 5 -53.85 7.73 -29.69
N ILE A 6 -53.13 6.64 -29.40
CA ILE A 6 -51.79 6.17 -29.80
C ILE A 6 -51.46 6.33 -31.30
N GLU A 7 -50.28 6.88 -31.61
CA GLU A 7 -49.49 6.49 -32.80
C GLU A 7 -48.19 5.83 -32.37
N SER A 8 -48.09 4.56 -32.72
CA SER A 8 -46.90 3.73 -32.67
C SER A 8 -45.87 4.26 -33.67
N ILE A 9 -44.74 4.76 -33.20
CA ILE A 9 -43.54 4.82 -34.05
C ILE A 9 -42.69 3.62 -33.71
N ALA A 10 -42.72 2.70 -34.67
CA ALA A 10 -41.88 1.55 -34.79
C ALA A 10 -40.39 1.91 -34.70
N MET A 11 -39.66 1.08 -33.93
CA MET A 11 -38.47 0.37 -34.41
C MET A 11 -37.33 1.23 -35.01
N LEU A 12 -36.32 1.50 -34.17
CA LEU A 12 -34.90 1.59 -34.55
C LEU A 12 -34.13 0.89 -33.42
N GLN A 13 -34.01 -0.44 -33.45
CA GLN A 13 -32.92 -1.19 -34.07
C GLN A 13 -31.53 -0.78 -33.56
N GLY A 14 -30.93 -1.68 -32.76
CA GLY A 14 -29.50 -1.94 -32.77
C GLY A 14 -28.58 -0.87 -32.17
N GLY A 15 -28.64 -0.68 -30.86
CA GLY A 15 -27.52 -0.15 -30.09
C GLY A 15 -27.24 -1.14 -28.98
N SER A 16 -26.10 -1.83 -29.08
CA SER A 16 -25.54 -2.74 -28.09
C SER A 16 -25.96 -2.36 -26.67
N LEU A 17 -26.49 -3.32 -25.92
CA LEU A 17 -26.48 -3.27 -24.46
C LEU A 17 -25.04 -2.95 -24.08
N SER A 18 -24.77 -1.65 -23.83
CA SER A 18 -23.51 -1.20 -23.31
C SER A 18 -23.35 -1.95 -22.02
N GLU A 19 -22.52 -2.99 -22.12
CA GLU A 19 -21.82 -3.65 -21.08
C GLU A 19 -21.51 -2.56 -20.04
N THR A 20 -22.35 -2.51 -19.01
CA THR A 20 -21.96 -1.96 -17.73
C THR A 20 -20.85 -2.91 -17.29
N ALA A 21 -19.67 -2.68 -17.85
CA ALA A 21 -18.42 -3.18 -17.36
C ALA A 21 -18.42 -2.72 -15.91
N ALA A 22 -18.80 -3.64 -15.03
CA ALA A 22 -18.59 -3.52 -13.62
C ALA A 22 -17.07 -3.41 -13.47
N LEU A 23 -16.57 -2.17 -13.60
CA LEU A 23 -15.26 -1.78 -13.13
C LEU A 23 -15.30 -2.13 -11.65
N SER A 24 -14.69 -3.29 -11.37
CA SER A 24 -14.59 -3.80 -10.03
C SER A 24 -13.91 -2.70 -9.21
N PRO A 25 -14.53 -2.19 -8.13
CA PRO A 25 -13.97 -1.09 -7.33
C PRO A 25 -12.63 -1.44 -6.65
N PHE A 26 -12.13 -2.66 -6.87
CA PHE A 26 -10.87 -3.19 -6.37
C PHE A 26 -9.64 -2.80 -7.21
N ALA A 27 -9.79 -2.27 -8.42
CA ALA A 27 -8.65 -1.97 -9.29
C ALA A 27 -7.82 -0.74 -8.89
N GLN A 28 -8.32 0.09 -7.94
CA GLN A 28 -7.68 1.35 -7.56
C GLN A 28 -7.01 1.32 -6.17
N GLN A 29 -7.01 0.18 -5.49
CA GLN A 29 -6.32 0.02 -4.19
C GLN A 29 -4.90 -0.47 -4.46
N SER A 30 -3.90 0.33 -4.08
CA SER A 30 -2.48 -0.10 -4.12
C SER A 30 -2.36 -1.50 -3.52
N SER A 31 -1.63 -2.39 -4.19
CA SER A 31 -1.51 -3.78 -3.71
C SER A 31 -0.90 -3.79 -2.32
N PHE A 32 -1.31 -4.75 -1.49
CA PHE A 32 -0.62 -5.03 -0.22
C PHE A 32 0.89 -5.24 -0.44
N VAL A 33 1.27 -5.83 -1.59
CA VAL A 33 2.67 -6.02 -1.98
C VAL A 33 3.37 -4.67 -2.17
N ASP A 34 2.74 -3.71 -2.85
CA ASP A 34 3.31 -2.37 -3.04
C ASP A 34 3.51 -1.66 -1.70
N TRP A 35 2.53 -1.77 -0.80
CA TRP A 35 2.64 -1.23 0.56
C TRP A 35 3.80 -1.87 1.34
N LEU A 36 3.96 -3.20 1.25
CA LEU A 36 5.05 -3.92 1.92
C LEU A 36 6.43 -3.51 1.37
N VAL A 37 6.54 -3.38 0.04
CA VAL A 37 7.77 -2.93 -0.63
C VAL A 37 8.10 -1.49 -0.23
N ALA A 38 7.09 -0.60 -0.20
CA ALA A 38 7.27 0.77 0.29
C ALA A 38 7.75 0.80 1.75
N GLY A 39 7.17 -0.05 2.62
CA GLY A 39 7.60 -0.20 4.01
C GLY A 39 9.05 -0.69 4.13
N ALA A 40 9.46 -1.69 3.34
CA ALA A 40 10.83 -2.19 3.33
C ALA A 40 11.83 -1.11 2.89
N ASN A 41 11.49 -0.33 1.84
CA ASN A 41 12.30 0.81 1.39
C ASN A 41 12.40 1.90 2.46
N HIS A 42 11.32 2.15 3.21
CA HIS A 42 11.33 3.11 4.31
C HIS A 42 12.27 2.67 5.46
N VAL A 43 12.31 1.38 5.78
CA VAL A 43 13.26 0.83 6.77
C VAL A 43 14.71 0.99 6.29
N ASP A 44 15.00 0.70 5.02
CA ASP A 44 16.34 0.92 4.45
C ASP A 44 16.74 2.41 4.50
N GLN A 45 15.81 3.30 4.14
CA GLN A 45 16.04 4.75 4.18
C GLN A 45 16.33 5.24 5.61
N THR A 46 15.52 4.85 6.59
CA THR A 46 15.73 5.25 8.00
C THR A 46 17.06 4.73 8.53
N ALA A 47 17.44 3.48 8.21
CA ALA A 47 18.75 2.94 8.57
C ALA A 47 19.91 3.73 7.97
N ARG A 48 19.85 4.10 6.68
CA ARG A 48 20.86 4.93 6.02
C ARG A 48 20.96 6.34 6.62
N LEU A 49 19.83 6.95 6.95
CA LEU A 49 19.80 8.27 7.58
C LEU A 49 20.48 8.25 8.95
N ALA A 50 20.25 7.20 9.74
CA ALA A 50 20.93 7.01 11.02
C ALA A 50 22.45 6.84 10.85
N ASP A 51 22.87 6.01 9.90
CA ASP A 51 24.29 5.77 9.61
C ASP A 51 25.03 7.02 9.13
N ASP A 52 24.39 7.80 8.25
CA ASP A 52 24.92 9.07 7.77
C ASP A 52 24.97 10.13 8.88
N ALA A 53 23.95 10.19 9.75
CA ALA A 53 23.96 11.08 10.91
C ALA A 53 25.11 10.74 11.88
N VAL A 54 25.35 9.45 12.14
CA VAL A 54 26.48 8.98 12.96
C VAL A 54 27.81 9.34 12.31
N THR A 55 27.94 9.10 11.00
CA THR A 55 29.16 9.39 10.24
C THR A 55 29.48 10.88 10.26
N ARG A 56 28.49 11.74 9.98
CA ARG A 56 28.65 13.21 10.01
C ARG A 56 29.01 13.73 11.40
N PHE A 57 28.42 13.16 12.44
CA PHE A 57 28.79 13.50 13.83
C PHE A 57 30.22 13.11 14.16
N ALA A 58 30.66 11.92 13.75
CA ALA A 58 32.01 11.43 14.02
C ALA A 58 33.12 12.21 13.27
N LEU A 59 32.81 12.71 12.06
CA LEU A 59 33.78 13.41 11.21
C LEU A 59 34.01 14.87 11.60
N ASP A 60 32.93 15.63 11.83
CA ASP A 60 32.99 17.10 11.98
C ASP A 60 32.30 17.61 13.25
N GLY A 61 31.59 16.75 13.98
CA GLY A 61 30.77 17.16 15.12
C GLY A 61 29.65 18.16 14.75
N SER A 62 29.45 18.44 13.46
CA SER A 62 28.53 19.47 12.96
C SER A 62 27.06 19.09 13.12
N VAL A 63 26.74 17.83 13.45
CA VAL A 63 25.37 17.40 13.72
C VAL A 63 25.13 17.42 15.23
N PRO A 64 24.10 18.11 15.73
CA PRO A 64 23.76 18.07 17.15
C PRO A 64 23.52 16.63 17.62
N PRO A 65 24.05 16.20 18.77
CA PRO A 65 23.95 14.82 19.24
C PRO A 65 22.51 14.29 19.33
N HIS A 66 21.56 15.15 19.67
CA HIS A 66 20.14 14.77 19.76
C HIS A 66 19.56 14.36 18.40
N GLN A 67 20.01 14.94 17.29
CA GLN A 67 19.53 14.56 15.96
C GLN A 67 20.02 13.17 15.56
N VAL A 68 21.27 12.85 15.92
CA VAL A 68 21.83 11.51 15.72
C VAL A 68 21.04 10.47 16.53
N MET A 69 20.74 10.79 17.79
CA MET A 69 19.95 9.91 18.66
C MET A 69 18.52 9.72 18.16
N ILE A 70 17.88 10.78 17.65
CA ILE A 70 16.54 10.68 17.03
C ILE A 70 16.58 9.77 15.81
N ALA A 71 17.54 9.97 14.91
CA ALA A 71 17.67 9.15 13.71
C ALA A 71 17.91 7.67 14.04
N LEU A 72 18.76 7.39 15.03
CA LEU A 72 19.01 6.03 15.51
C LEU A 72 17.75 5.37 16.10
N GLU A 73 17.00 6.10 16.93
CA GLU A 73 15.79 5.55 17.55
C GLU A 73 14.67 5.33 16.53
N GLU A 74 14.54 6.23 15.54
CA GLU A 74 13.60 6.06 14.43
C GLU A 74 13.93 4.81 13.59
N ALA A 75 15.21 4.64 13.20
CA ALA A 75 15.68 3.47 12.48
C ALA A 75 15.43 2.17 13.27
N ARG A 76 15.70 2.20 14.58
CA ARG A 76 15.46 1.06 15.49
C ARG A 76 13.97 0.70 15.53
N MET A 77 13.09 1.67 15.76
CA MET A 77 11.66 1.43 15.87
C MET A 77 11.06 0.93 14.54
N SER A 78 11.49 1.52 13.42
CA SER A 78 11.12 1.10 12.07
C SER A 78 11.53 -0.36 11.79
N LEU A 79 12.77 -0.73 12.13
CA LEU A 79 13.25 -2.09 11.99
C LEU A 79 12.49 -3.09 12.88
N GLN A 80 12.19 -2.72 14.13
CA GLN A 80 11.41 -3.57 15.03
C GLN A 80 10.02 -3.86 14.46
N LEU A 81 9.34 -2.84 13.93
CA LEU A 81 8.07 -3.01 13.26
C LEU A 81 8.19 -3.92 12.03
N ALA A 82 9.22 -3.73 11.20
CA ALA A 82 9.46 -4.55 10.03
C ALA A 82 9.65 -6.04 10.38
N LEU A 83 10.38 -6.33 11.46
CA LEU A 83 10.56 -7.70 11.95
C LEU A 83 9.25 -8.31 12.44
N GLN A 84 8.37 -7.54 13.09
CA GLN A 84 7.06 -8.00 13.50
C GLN A 84 6.18 -8.33 12.29
N VAL A 85 6.11 -7.44 11.31
CA VAL A 85 5.35 -7.66 10.07
C VAL A 85 5.87 -8.88 9.31
N ARG A 86 7.19 -9.00 9.13
CA ARG A 86 7.84 -10.18 8.53
C ARG A 86 7.41 -11.47 9.25
N SER A 87 7.43 -11.46 10.57
CA SER A 87 7.08 -12.65 11.37
C SER A 87 5.62 -13.03 11.17
N ARG A 88 4.70 -12.06 11.20
CA ARG A 88 3.27 -12.26 10.94
C ARG A 88 2.99 -12.83 9.54
N ILE A 89 3.70 -12.35 8.52
CA ILE A 89 3.56 -12.87 7.15
C ILE A 89 4.02 -14.32 7.06
N VAL A 90 5.17 -14.65 7.67
CA VAL A 90 5.70 -16.02 7.69
C VAL A 90 4.77 -16.95 8.45
N GLU A 91 4.26 -16.54 9.61
CA GLU A 91 3.27 -17.29 10.39
C GLU A 91 1.98 -17.51 9.61
N GLY A 92 1.42 -16.48 8.98
CA GLY A 92 0.21 -16.58 8.17
C GLY A 92 0.37 -17.54 7.00
N TYR A 93 1.53 -17.49 6.32
CA TYR A 93 1.85 -18.45 5.27
C TYR A 93 1.93 -19.90 5.80
N GLN A 94 2.60 -20.10 6.94
CA GLN A 94 2.68 -21.42 7.56
C GLN A 94 1.31 -21.97 8.00
N GLU A 95 0.43 -21.11 8.51
CA GLU A 95 -0.92 -21.52 8.94
C GLU A 95 -1.76 -22.00 7.76
N LEU A 96 -1.74 -21.27 6.63
CA LEU A 96 -2.43 -21.67 5.41
C LEU A 96 -1.97 -23.05 4.91
N MET A 97 -0.67 -23.34 5.00
CA MET A 97 -0.12 -24.65 4.62
C MET A 97 -0.55 -25.78 5.57
N ARG A 98 -0.75 -25.49 6.86
CA ARG A 98 -1.23 -26.48 7.85
C ARG A 98 -2.69 -26.86 7.65
N MET A 99 -3.52 -25.97 7.10
CA MET A 99 -4.93 -26.28 6.83
C MET A 99 -5.14 -27.27 5.68
N GLN A 100 -4.16 -27.43 4.79
CA GLN A 100 -4.27 -28.29 3.59
C GLN A 100 -3.62 -29.67 3.76
N LEU A 101 -3.00 -29.95 4.92
CA LEU A 101 -2.48 -31.28 5.29
C LEU A 101 -3.54 -32.07 6.07
#